data_AF-A0AAE9S1E2-F1
#
_entry.id   AF-A0AAE9S1E2-F1
#
_cell.length_a   1.000
_cell.length_b   1.000
_cell.length_c   1.000
_cell.angle_alpha   90.00
_cell.angle_beta   90.00
_cell.angle_gamma   90.00
#
_symmetry.space_group_name_H-M   'P 1'
#
loop_
_entity.id
_entity.type
_entity.pdbx_description
1 polymer ?
#
loop_
_entity_poly.entity_id
_entity_poly.type
_entity_poly.pdbx_seq_one_letter_code
_entity_poly.pdbx_strand_id
1 'polypeptide(L)'
;MALEIPDSLLNLEANCGVFAVWMLLQHHGVHVDMNELIKLCRHDRQDGTFTIALAVALKKIGFKVTFSTDPDPNIDRTERQSYAEAKALRIPIEPALSYTQIQSQIEQGKMVIVYYDTLDEVGNQSLVYSIDDQEICFFDNFEPMPALVFEQQRKAEGICRQVIIIDDREAKLQSTLLN
;
A
#
# COMPACT_ATOMS: atom_id res chain seq x y z
N MET A 1 -7.50 -0.90 22.99
CA MET A 1 -7.85 -2.28 22.58
C MET A 1 -6.72 -2.75 21.68
N ALA A 2 -6.15 -3.92 21.93
CA ALA A 2 -5.21 -4.51 20.98
C ALA A 2 -5.99 -4.92 19.74
N LEU A 3 -5.49 -4.59 18.55
CA LEU A 3 -6.06 -5.03 17.28
C LEU A 3 -5.74 -6.51 17.12
N GLU A 4 -6.76 -7.37 17.09
CA GLU A 4 -6.58 -8.81 16.84
C GLU A 4 -6.45 -9.03 15.33
N ILE A 5 -5.22 -9.33 14.89
CA ILE A 5 -4.92 -9.61 13.49
C ILE A 5 -5.46 -11.01 13.15
N PRO A 6 -6.27 -11.18 12.08
CA PRO A 6 -6.81 -12.48 11.70
C PRO A 6 -5.70 -13.50 11.40
N ASP A 7 -5.86 -14.74 11.86
CA ASP A 7 -4.92 -15.84 11.59
C ASP A 7 -4.69 -16.09 10.10
N SER A 8 -5.72 -15.90 9.28
CA SER A 8 -5.62 -16.03 7.81
C SER A 8 -4.68 -15.00 7.19
N LEU A 9 -4.47 -13.87 7.85
CA LEU A 9 -3.54 -12.83 7.42
C LEU A 9 -2.14 -13.08 8.00
N LEU A 10 -2.04 -13.49 9.28
CA LEU A 10 -0.76 -13.81 9.93
C LEU A 10 -0.05 -15.00 9.26
N ASN A 11 -0.80 -16.00 8.81
CA ASN A 11 -0.25 -17.19 8.17
C ASN A 11 -0.11 -17.06 6.64
N LEU A 12 -0.37 -15.87 6.08
CA LEU A 12 -0.19 -15.60 4.67
C LEU A 12 1.28 -15.24 4.41
N GLU A 13 1.93 -15.92 3.47
CA GLU A 13 3.27 -15.55 2.99
C GLU A 13 3.20 -14.21 2.26
N ALA A 14 4.24 -13.37 2.34
CA ALA A 14 4.30 -12.06 1.66
C ALA A 14 3.02 -11.20 1.87
N ASN A 15 2.56 -11.11 3.11
CA ASN A 15 1.26 -10.54 3.48
C ASN A 15 1.24 -9.01 3.65
N CYS A 16 2.38 -8.33 3.62
CA CYS A 16 2.51 -6.91 3.98
C CYS A 16 1.53 -6.00 3.23
N GLY A 17 1.39 -6.16 1.91
CA GLY A 17 0.42 -5.41 1.11
C GLY A 17 -1.04 -5.63 1.54
N VAL A 18 -1.44 -6.88 1.78
CA VAL A 18 -2.80 -7.21 2.24
C VAL A 18 -3.01 -6.68 3.66
N PHE A 19 -1.99 -6.77 4.51
CA PHE A 19 -2.02 -6.23 5.87
C PHE A 19 -2.20 -4.71 5.87
N ALA A 20 -1.49 -3.97 5.02
CA ALA A 20 -1.63 -2.53 4.89
C ALA A 20 -3.07 -2.12 4.51
N VAL A 21 -3.70 -2.84 3.56
CA VAL A 21 -5.10 -2.58 3.18
C VAL A 21 -6.06 -2.98 4.31
N TRP A 22 -5.86 -4.13 4.95
CA TRP A 22 -6.68 -4.54 6.09
C TRP A 22 -6.62 -3.52 7.22
N MET A 23 -5.43 -3.02 7.53
CA MET A 23 -5.23 -2.04 8.61
C MET A 23 -5.89 -0.71 8.32
N LEU A 24 -5.85 -0.25 7.07
CA LEU A 24 -6.63 0.88 6.63
C LEU A 24 -8.14 0.67 6.86
N LEU A 25 -8.67 -0.50 6.52
CA LEU A 25 -10.10 -0.80 6.73
C LEU A 25 -10.46 -0.81 8.22
N GLN A 26 -9.60 -1.39 9.07
CA GLN A 26 -9.78 -1.38 10.51
C GLN A 26 -9.75 0.04 11.09
N HIS A 27 -8.87 0.91 10.59
CA HIS A 27 -8.82 2.33 10.97
C HIS A 27 -10.17 3.04 10.71
N HIS A 28 -10.92 2.59 9.69
CA HIS A 28 -12.26 3.07 9.38
C HIS A 28 -13.42 2.27 10.02
N GLY A 29 -13.12 1.28 10.86
CA GLY A 29 -14.13 0.41 11.48
C GLY A 29 -14.84 -0.54 10.49
N VAL A 30 -14.26 -0.74 9.30
CA VAL A 30 -14.81 -1.62 8.26
C VAL A 30 -14.34 -3.05 8.49
N HIS A 31 -15.31 -3.96 8.58
CA HIS A 31 -15.04 -5.39 8.62
C HIS A 31 -15.05 -5.94 7.20
N VAL A 32 -14.13 -6.85 6.90
CA VAL A 32 -13.97 -7.49 5.59
C VAL A 32 -13.68 -8.97 5.77
N ASP A 33 -14.23 -9.81 4.90
CA ASP A 33 -13.84 -11.21 4.81
C ASP A 33 -12.41 -11.29 4.26
N MET A 34 -11.52 -11.99 4.96
CA MET A 34 -10.11 -12.04 4.59
C MET A 34 -9.87 -12.76 3.26
N ASN A 35 -10.67 -13.76 2.89
CA ASN A 35 -10.52 -14.43 1.60
C ASN A 35 -10.91 -13.50 0.46
N GLU A 36 -11.94 -12.68 0.67
CA GLU A 36 -12.32 -11.64 -0.29
C GLU A 36 -11.24 -10.57 -0.41
N LEU A 37 -10.68 -10.11 0.71
CA LEU A 37 -9.61 -9.11 0.71
C LEU A 37 -8.36 -9.60 -0.03
N ILE A 38 -7.92 -10.84 0.26
CA ILE A 38 -6.77 -11.49 -0.39
C ILE A 38 -7.00 -11.56 -1.91
N LYS A 39 -8.19 -12.01 -2.35
CA LYS A 39 -8.56 -12.07 -3.76
C LYS A 39 -8.62 -10.68 -4.40
N LEU A 40 -9.16 -9.70 -3.69
CA LEU A 40 -9.29 -8.33 -4.18
C LEU A 40 -7.93 -7.67 -4.39
N CYS A 41 -6.99 -7.94 -3.48
CA CYS A 41 -5.60 -7.52 -3.58
C CYS A 41 -4.82 -8.29 -4.67
N ARG A 42 -5.39 -9.35 -5.25
CA ARG A 42 -4.72 -10.26 -6.20
C ARG A 42 -3.46 -10.88 -5.60
N HIS A 43 -3.53 -11.23 -4.33
CA HIS A 43 -2.41 -11.85 -3.66
C HIS A 43 -2.20 -13.29 -4.18
N ASP A 44 -0.95 -13.65 -4.43
CA ASP A 44 -0.52 -15.03 -4.65
C ASP A 44 0.72 -15.37 -3.79
N ARG A 45 0.97 -16.67 -3.64
CA ARG A 45 2.03 -17.17 -2.76
C ARG A 45 3.45 -16.99 -3.30
N GLN A 46 3.60 -16.73 -4.60
CA GLN A 46 4.90 -16.64 -5.23
C GLN A 46 5.43 -15.21 -5.20
N ASP A 47 4.62 -14.27 -5.68
CA ASP A 47 5.02 -12.88 -5.89
C ASP A 47 4.37 -11.93 -4.86
N GLY A 48 3.56 -12.48 -3.94
CA GLY A 48 2.87 -11.69 -2.94
C GLY A 48 1.79 -10.82 -3.57
N THR A 49 1.93 -9.51 -3.47
CA THR A 49 1.01 -8.57 -4.11
C THR A 49 1.76 -7.40 -4.72
N PHE A 50 1.47 -7.07 -5.98
CA PHE A 50 1.99 -5.86 -6.60
C PHE A 50 1.34 -4.61 -6.04
N THR A 51 2.11 -3.54 -5.82
CA THR A 51 1.62 -2.29 -5.25
C THR A 51 0.50 -1.65 -6.11
N ILE A 52 0.57 -1.76 -7.44
CA ILE A 52 -0.51 -1.30 -8.33
C ILE A 52 -1.82 -2.11 -8.14
N ALA A 53 -1.73 -3.39 -7.78
CA ALA A 53 -2.90 -4.21 -7.48
C ALA A 53 -3.60 -3.75 -6.18
N LEU A 54 -2.81 -3.35 -5.17
CA LEU A 54 -3.35 -2.72 -3.96
C LEU A 54 -4.07 -1.40 -4.28
N ALA A 55 -3.50 -0.55 -5.15
CA ALA A 55 -4.14 0.69 -5.56
C ALA A 55 -5.49 0.44 -6.25
N VAL A 56 -5.56 -0.60 -7.10
CA VAL A 56 -6.81 -1.08 -7.73
C VAL A 56 -7.81 -1.59 -6.69
N ALA A 57 -7.37 -2.40 -5.72
CA ALA A 57 -8.22 -2.91 -4.65
C ALA A 57 -8.85 -1.76 -3.84
N LEU A 58 -8.03 -0.80 -3.39
CA LEU A 58 -8.46 0.39 -2.66
C LEU A 58 -9.46 1.23 -3.45
N LYS A 59 -9.23 1.41 -4.76
CA LYS A 59 -10.16 2.12 -5.63
C LYS A 59 -11.50 1.41 -5.74
N LYS A 60 -11.53 0.08 -5.82
CA LYS A 60 -12.75 -0.73 -5.85
C LYS A 60 -13.51 -0.71 -4.53
N ILE A 61 -12.80 -0.64 -3.41
CA ILE A 61 -13.39 -0.49 -2.08
C ILE A 61 -14.15 0.84 -1.96
N GLY A 62 -13.72 1.87 -2.70
CA GLY A 62 -14.38 3.17 -2.77
C GLY A 62 -13.49 4.33 -2.35
N PHE A 63 -12.21 4.10 -2.06
CA PHE A 63 -11.27 5.17 -1.78
C PHE A 63 -10.91 5.96 -3.03
N LYS A 64 -10.57 7.23 -2.85
CA LYS A 64 -9.89 8.01 -3.88
C LYS A 64 -8.40 7.72 -3.78
N VAL A 65 -7.83 7.22 -4.87
CA VAL A 65 -6.46 6.70 -4.92
C VAL A 65 -5.68 7.39 -6.03
N THR A 66 -4.44 7.75 -5.74
CA THR A 66 -3.40 8.09 -6.72
C THR A 66 -2.23 7.13 -6.53
N PHE A 67 -1.66 6.64 -7.64
CA PHE A 67 -0.49 5.78 -7.63
C PHE A 67 0.71 6.54 -8.18
N SER A 68 1.76 6.70 -7.39
CA SER A 68 3.00 7.36 -7.80
C SER A 68 4.12 6.34 -7.94
N THR A 69 4.84 6.33 -9.05
CA THR A 69 5.92 5.37 -9.31
C THR A 69 6.99 5.95 -10.21
N ASP A 70 8.20 5.41 -10.14
CA ASP A 70 9.18 5.58 -11.21
C ASP A 70 8.68 4.88 -12.49
N PRO A 71 9.10 5.33 -13.68
CA PRO A 71 8.84 4.62 -14.91
C PRO A 71 9.45 3.22 -14.86
N ASP A 72 8.62 2.19 -15.04
CA ASP A 72 9.07 0.82 -15.11
C ASP A 72 9.20 0.38 -16.58
N PRO A 73 10.42 0.13 -17.08
CA PRO A 73 10.62 -0.37 -18.44
C PRO A 73 10.22 -1.85 -18.60
N ASN A 74 10.10 -2.60 -17.50
CA ASN A 74 9.99 -4.06 -17.49
C ASN A 74 8.79 -4.55 -16.67
N ILE A 75 7.61 -3.94 -16.88
CA ILE A 75 6.38 -4.34 -16.20
C ILE A 75 6.08 -5.82 -16.40
N ASP A 76 5.99 -6.55 -15.28
CA ASP A 76 5.73 -7.98 -15.24
C ASP A 76 4.40 -8.33 -15.92
N ARG A 77 4.31 -9.53 -16.50
CA ARG A 77 3.11 -9.96 -17.21
C ARG A 77 1.86 -9.98 -16.31
N THR A 78 2.00 -10.40 -15.06
CA THR A 78 0.91 -10.41 -14.07
C THR A 78 0.53 -8.98 -13.65
N GLU A 79 1.53 -8.12 -13.49
CA GLU A 79 1.34 -6.71 -13.13
C GLU A 79 0.62 -5.90 -14.23
N ARG A 80 0.84 -6.23 -15.51
CA ARG A 80 0.15 -5.58 -16.66
C ARG A 80 -1.37 -5.61 -16.53
N GLN A 81 -1.94 -6.67 -15.98
CA GLN A 81 -3.39 -6.75 -15.78
C GLN A 81 -3.86 -5.71 -14.76
N SER A 82 -3.07 -5.45 -13.71
CA SER A 82 -3.37 -4.44 -12.70
C SER A 82 -3.23 -3.02 -13.25
N TYR A 83 -2.22 -2.75 -14.08
CA TYR A 83 -2.12 -1.47 -14.80
C TYR A 83 -3.28 -1.23 -15.78
N ALA A 84 -3.70 -2.25 -16.53
CA ALA A 84 -4.83 -2.14 -17.44
C ALA A 84 -6.13 -1.81 -16.68
N GLU A 85 -6.33 -2.44 -15.52
CA GLU A 85 -7.48 -2.16 -14.67
C GLU A 85 -7.40 -0.79 -13.99
N ALA A 86 -6.23 -0.38 -13.50
CA ALA A 86 -6.02 0.96 -12.95
C ALA A 86 -6.39 2.05 -13.97
N LYS A 87 -6.01 1.85 -15.24
CA LYS A 87 -6.41 2.73 -16.35
C LYS A 87 -7.93 2.73 -16.57
N ALA A 88 -8.57 1.57 -16.55
CA ALA A 88 -10.03 1.45 -16.69
C ALA A 88 -10.79 2.16 -15.55
N LEU A 89 -10.26 2.06 -14.33
CA LEU A 89 -10.77 2.72 -13.11
C LEU A 89 -10.35 4.20 -13.00
N ARG A 90 -9.58 4.71 -13.98
CA ARG A 90 -9.06 6.08 -14.02
C ARG A 90 -8.28 6.46 -12.76
N ILE A 91 -7.49 5.53 -12.24
CA ILE A 91 -6.52 5.82 -11.17
C ILE A 91 -5.41 6.69 -11.77
N PRO A 92 -5.17 7.91 -11.24
CA PRO A 92 -4.03 8.71 -11.67
C PRO A 92 -2.73 7.98 -11.39
N ILE A 93 -1.86 7.88 -12.40
CA ILE A 93 -0.50 7.37 -12.27
C ILE A 93 0.46 8.55 -12.45
N GLU A 94 1.19 8.88 -11.40
CA GLU A 94 2.05 10.06 -11.31
C GLU A 94 3.52 9.67 -11.11
N PRO A 95 4.48 10.58 -11.35
CA PRO A 95 5.89 10.33 -11.05
C PRO A 95 6.13 10.01 -9.56
N ALA A 96 7.20 9.27 -9.28
CA ALA A 96 7.63 8.94 -7.93
C ALA A 96 7.78 10.17 -7.01
N LEU A 97 7.35 10.00 -5.76
CA LEU A 97 7.46 11.03 -4.73
C LEU A 97 8.76 10.92 -3.93
N SER A 98 9.35 12.08 -3.60
CA SER A 98 10.37 12.20 -2.55
C SER A 98 9.78 11.99 -1.16
N TYR A 99 10.65 11.73 -0.18
CA TYR A 99 10.30 11.75 1.25
C TYR A 99 9.43 12.95 1.66
N THR A 100 9.89 14.17 1.34
CA THR A 100 9.19 15.41 1.69
C THR A 100 7.82 15.54 1.02
N GLN A 101 7.67 15.00 -0.20
CA GLN A 101 6.37 14.98 -0.88
C GLN A 101 5.42 13.97 -0.22
N ILE A 102 5.91 12.82 0.25
CA ILE A 102 5.13 11.85 1.03
C ILE A 102 4.68 12.47 2.35
N GLN A 103 5.59 13.09 3.09
CA GLN A 103 5.30 13.83 4.32
C GLN A 103 4.19 14.86 4.09
N SER A 104 4.28 15.66 3.02
CA SER A 104 3.25 16.65 2.69
C SER A 104 1.88 16.02 2.37
N GLN A 105 1.82 14.81 1.79
CA GLN A 105 0.53 14.12 1.62
C GLN A 105 -0.10 13.78 2.97
N ILE A 106 0.71 13.27 3.92
CA ILE A 106 0.26 12.88 5.25
C ILE A 106 -0.18 14.11 6.06
N GLU A 107 0.57 15.21 6.00
CA GLU A 107 0.21 16.49 6.63
C GLU A 107 -1.10 17.07 6.09
N GLN A 108 -1.46 16.75 4.83
CA GLN A 108 -2.75 17.12 4.23
C GLN A 108 -3.90 16.20 4.67
N GLY A 109 -3.65 15.28 5.60
CA GLY A 109 -4.62 14.33 6.13
C GLY A 109 -4.89 13.13 5.21
N LYS A 110 -3.98 12.81 4.28
CA LYS A 110 -4.09 11.62 3.43
C LYS A 110 -3.38 10.45 4.08
N MET A 111 -3.84 9.23 3.83
CA MET A 111 -3.13 8.02 4.21
C MET A 111 -2.23 7.55 3.08
N VAL A 112 -1.08 6.96 3.39
CA VAL A 112 -0.07 6.61 2.40
C VAL A 112 0.46 5.20 2.64
N ILE A 113 0.47 4.37 1.59
CA ILE A 113 1.20 3.10 1.55
C ILE A 113 2.45 3.31 0.70
N VAL A 114 3.61 2.91 1.19
CA VAL A 114 4.89 3.03 0.48
C VAL A 114 5.46 1.64 0.18
N TYR A 115 6.15 1.52 -0.95
CA TYR A 115 6.98 0.37 -1.28
C TYR A 115 8.46 0.70 -1.02
N TYR A 116 9.18 -0.23 -0.40
CA TYR A 116 10.62 -0.21 -0.21
C TYR A 116 11.13 -1.64 0.01
N ASP A 117 12.40 -1.91 -0.28
CA ASP A 117 13.01 -3.18 0.09
C ASP A 117 13.51 -3.12 1.53
N THR A 118 13.33 -4.20 2.29
CA THR A 118 14.00 -4.35 3.58
C THR A 118 15.51 -4.47 3.39
N LEU A 119 16.27 -4.43 4.49
CA LEU A 119 17.72 -4.63 4.43
C LEU A 119 18.12 -6.03 3.94
N ASP A 120 17.18 -6.98 3.97
CA ASP A 120 17.34 -8.34 3.45
C ASP A 120 16.89 -8.46 1.98
N GLU A 121 16.73 -7.33 1.26
CA GLU A 121 16.33 -7.26 -0.15
C GLU A 121 14.94 -7.88 -0.42
N VAL A 122 14.05 -7.83 0.58
CA VAL A 122 12.67 -8.29 0.46
C VAL A 122 11.76 -7.08 0.26
N GLY A 123 11.02 -7.06 -0.84
CA GLY A 123 10.03 -6.02 -1.11
C GLY A 123 8.96 -5.95 -0.02
N ASN A 124 8.68 -4.75 0.49
CA ASN A 124 7.70 -4.51 1.53
C ASN A 124 6.74 -3.38 1.17
N GLN A 125 5.47 -3.55 1.53
CA GLN A 125 4.46 -2.49 1.48
C GLN A 125 3.96 -2.16 2.87
N SER A 126 4.11 -0.89 3.26
CA SER A 126 3.76 -0.47 4.61
C SER A 126 2.88 0.76 4.61
N LEU A 127 1.82 0.71 5.42
CA LEU A 127 0.97 1.87 5.73
C LEU A 127 1.71 2.77 6.73
N VAL A 128 1.86 4.03 6.39
CA VAL A 128 2.55 5.02 7.24
C VAL A 128 1.58 5.56 8.30
N TYR A 129 1.99 5.55 9.57
CA TYR A 129 1.23 6.20 10.65
C TYR A 129 1.83 7.51 11.13
N SER A 130 3.15 7.69 10.99
CA SER A 130 3.86 8.91 11.36
C SER A 130 5.06 9.11 10.44
N ILE A 131 5.40 10.37 10.19
CA ILE A 131 6.56 10.78 9.40
C ILE A 131 6.98 12.19 9.81
N ASP A 132 8.27 12.42 9.97
CA ASP A 132 8.87 13.74 10.18
C ASP A 132 10.23 13.83 9.49
N ASP A 133 10.98 14.92 9.68
CA ASP A 133 12.24 15.13 8.98
C ASP A 133 13.34 14.10 9.32
N GLN A 134 13.19 13.32 10.40
CA GLN A 134 14.17 12.37 10.90
C GLN A 134 13.76 10.92 10.67
N GLU A 135 12.48 10.58 10.82
CA GLU A 135 12.01 9.20 10.84
C GLU A 135 10.61 8.99 10.27
N ILE A 136 10.38 7.77 9.78
CA ILE A 136 9.09 7.29 9.28
C ILE A 136 8.69 6.04 10.07
N CYS A 137 7.42 5.93 10.42
CA CYS A 137 6.89 4.84 11.21
C CYS A 137 5.69 4.17 10.54
N PHE A 138 5.60 2.85 10.68
CA PHE A 138 4.63 2.02 9.95
C PHE A 138 3.75 1.16 10.84
N PHE A 139 2.55 0.84 10.37
CA PHE A 139 1.61 0.02 11.18
C PHE A 139 2.04 -1.45 11.33
N ASP A 140 2.92 -1.95 10.45
CA ASP A 140 3.50 -3.29 10.46
C ASP A 140 4.84 -3.36 11.22
N ASN A 141 5.50 -2.23 11.48
CA ASN A 141 6.72 -2.14 12.27
C ASN A 141 6.73 -0.93 13.20
N PHE A 142 6.74 -1.19 14.51
CA PHE A 142 6.68 -0.17 15.54
C PHE A 142 8.03 0.49 15.86
N GLU A 143 9.14 0.00 15.30
CA GLU A 143 10.43 0.68 15.40
C GLU A 143 10.51 1.79 14.33
N PRO A 144 10.73 3.06 14.72
CA PRO A 144 10.93 4.15 13.77
C PRO A 144 12.10 3.87 12.84
N MET A 145 11.89 4.08 11.54
CA MET A 145 12.93 3.95 10.54
C MET A 145 13.51 5.34 10.22
N PRO A 146 14.84 5.54 10.30
CA PRO A 146 15.44 6.80 9.90
C PRO A 146 15.13 7.13 8.44
N ALA A 147 14.78 8.39 8.16
CA ALA A 147 14.44 8.89 6.82
C ALA A 147 15.53 8.58 5.78
N LEU A 148 16.80 8.66 6.20
CA LEU A 148 17.95 8.31 5.37
C LEU A 148 17.94 6.84 4.95
N VAL A 149 17.64 5.92 5.87
CA VAL A 149 17.61 4.47 5.62
C VAL A 149 16.45 4.15 4.68
N PHE A 150 15.28 4.71 4.93
CA PHE A 150 14.11 4.53 4.07
C PHE A 150 14.37 5.01 2.63
N GLU A 151 14.97 6.19 2.46
CA GLU A 151 15.32 6.72 1.14
C GLU A 151 16.41 5.90 0.43
N GLN A 152 17.34 5.28 1.18
CA GLN A 152 18.33 4.36 0.63
C GLN A 152 17.65 3.08 0.11
N GLN A 153 16.79 2.47 0.92
CA GLN A 153 16.03 1.27 0.55
C GLN A 153 15.14 1.50 -0.67
N ARG A 154 14.55 2.69 -0.81
CA ARG A 154 13.74 3.07 -1.98
C ARG A 154 14.53 3.39 -3.23
N LYS A 155 15.85 3.58 -3.13
CA LYS A 155 16.76 3.84 -4.25
C LYS A 155 17.62 2.63 -4.60
N ALA A 156 17.34 1.47 -4.02
CA ALA A 156 17.99 0.22 -4.40
C ALA A 156 17.80 -0.04 -5.90
N GLU A 157 18.82 -0.65 -6.51
CA GLU A 157 18.81 -0.93 -7.95
C GLU A 157 17.65 -1.87 -8.30
N GLY A 158 16.94 -1.57 -9.39
CA GLY A 158 15.78 -2.38 -9.84
C GLY A 158 14.46 -2.03 -9.16
N ILE A 159 14.46 -1.13 -8.16
CA ILE A 159 13.25 -0.75 -7.43
C ILE A 159 12.60 0.49 -8.01
N CYS A 160 11.31 0.37 -8.32
CA CYS A 160 10.46 1.53 -8.60
C CYS A 160 9.95 2.13 -7.30
N ARG A 161 10.13 3.44 -7.10
CA ARG A 161 9.65 4.16 -5.91
C ARG A 161 8.13 4.30 -5.91
N GLN A 162 7.45 3.22 -5.56
CA GLN A 162 5.99 3.14 -5.58
C GLN A 162 5.39 3.70 -4.29
N VAL A 163 4.30 4.46 -4.44
CA VAL A 163 3.51 5.04 -3.35
C VAL A 163 2.04 5.02 -3.74
N ILE A 164 1.17 4.65 -2.81
CA ILE A 164 -0.27 4.77 -2.95
C ILE A 164 -0.72 5.89 -2.01
N ILE A 165 -1.30 6.95 -2.58
CA ILE A 165 -1.88 8.06 -1.85
C ILE A 165 -3.38 7.82 -1.76
N ILE A 166 -3.92 7.87 -0.55
CA ILE A 166 -5.30 7.49 -0.23
C ILE A 166 -5.99 8.69 0.41
N ASP A 167 -7.00 9.21 -0.28
CA ASP A 167 -7.86 10.28 0.23
C ASP A 167 -9.19 9.64 0.66
N ASP A 168 -9.39 9.60 1.97
CA ASP A 168 -10.47 8.94 2.68
C ASP A 168 -11.59 9.90 3.12
N ARG A 169 -11.39 11.22 2.95
CA ARG A 169 -12.31 12.27 3.43
C ARG A 169 -13.70 12.22 2.81
N GLU A 170 -13.80 11.65 1.60
CA GLU A 170 -15.06 11.44 0.89
C GLU A 170 -15.42 9.95 0.76
N ALA A 171 -14.65 9.05 1.39
CA ALA A 171 -14.85 7.62 1.27
C ALA A 171 -16.18 7.23 1.92
N LYS A 172 -17.20 6.99 1.08
CA LYS A 172 -18.43 6.33 1.51
C LYS A 172 -18.17 4.84 1.56
N LEU A 173 -17.44 4.42 2.58
CA LEU A 173 -17.19 3.01 2.88
C LEU A 173 -18.52 2.41 3.30
N GLN A 174 -19.21 1.86 2.32
CA GLN A 174 -20.42 1.12 2.52
C GLN A 174 -20.06 -0.23 3.12
N SER A 175 -20.71 -0.63 4.21
CA SER A 175 -20.58 -1.98 4.78
C SER A 175 -21.06 -3.10 3.84
N THR A 176 -21.51 -2.75 2.63
CA THR A 176 -22.16 -3.62 1.65
C THR A 176 -21.21 -4.39 0.73
N LEU A 177 -19.88 -4.39 0.95
CA LEU A 177 -19.00 -5.32 0.21
C LEU A 177 -19.14 -6.79 0.67
N LEU A 178 -20.01 -7.08 1.63
CA LEU A 178 -20.20 -8.41 2.22
C LEU A 178 -21.67 -8.86 2.16
N ASN A 179 -22.18 -9.17 0.96
CA ASN A 179 -23.36 -10.03 0.77
C ASN A 179 -23.11 -10.99 -0.40
#